data_AF-A0A8B6BKR6-F1
#
_entry.id   AF-A0A8B6BKR6-F1
#
_cell.length_a   1.000
_cell.length_b   1.000
_cell.length_c   1.000
_cell.angle_alpha   90.00
_cell.angle_beta   90.00
_cell.angle_gamma   90.00
#
_symmetry.space_group_name_H-M   'P 1'
#
loop_
_entity.id
_entity.type
_entity.pdbx_description
1 polymer ?
#
loop_
_entity_poly.entity_id
_entity_poly.type
_entity_poly.pdbx_seq_one_letter_code
_entity_poly.pdbx_strand_id
1 'polypeptide(L)'
;MSEEEISAVEPMDESQLLQDDESDLTTADAVSLFNSSLNKALQRQKSEILSEFKKTQSIVKTELDTLNQRNKILKIADRHGWDTVHEYLDDPLADSVEDASKLRTAVFRANRKRTANKPYSRGGGRGGFNAREFFRGFSKESGPRNDNYSQQKQLPAAVQRRTVLLLQKTRTHCPFLSLQSTYLQ
;
A
#
# COMPACT_ATOMS: atom_id res chain seq x y z
N MET A 1 -72.07 -89.28 8.26
CA MET A 1 -70.99 -88.34 8.59
C MET A 1 -70.36 -87.93 7.28
N SER A 2 -70.15 -86.63 7.19
CA SER A 2 -69.98 -85.72 6.04
C SER A 2 -68.87 -86.06 5.05
N GLU A 3 -69.15 -85.63 3.82
CA GLU A 3 -68.44 -85.79 2.55
C GLU A 3 -67.04 -85.16 2.52
N GLU A 4 -66.12 -85.86 1.84
CA GLU A 4 -64.86 -85.33 1.32
C GLU A 4 -65.11 -84.80 -0.10
N GLU A 5 -64.97 -83.48 -0.30
CA GLU A 5 -64.71 -82.91 -1.63
C GLU A 5 -64.05 -81.54 -1.45
N ILE A 6 -62.71 -81.48 -1.59
CA ILE A 6 -61.98 -80.20 -1.67
C ILE A 6 -61.52 -80.03 -3.12
N SER A 7 -62.30 -79.18 -3.77
CA SER A 7 -62.18 -78.69 -5.14
C SER A 7 -61.00 -77.72 -5.32
N ALA A 8 -60.33 -77.87 -6.45
CA ALA A 8 -59.62 -76.87 -7.25
C ALA A 8 -58.59 -75.95 -6.56
N VAL A 9 -57.32 -76.33 -6.70
CA VAL A 9 -56.21 -75.37 -6.76
C VAL A 9 -56.24 -74.74 -8.16
N GLU A 10 -56.75 -73.51 -8.27
CA GLU A 10 -56.53 -72.70 -9.46
C GLU A 10 -55.06 -72.22 -9.47
N PRO A 11 -54.31 -72.41 -10.57
CA PRO A 11 -53.00 -71.81 -10.72
C PRO A 11 -53.19 -70.30 -10.90
N MET A 12 -52.75 -69.52 -9.90
CA MET A 12 -52.59 -68.07 -10.07
C MET A 12 -51.68 -67.83 -11.26
N ASP A 13 -52.22 -67.09 -12.22
CA ASP A 13 -51.58 -66.66 -13.45
C ASP A 13 -50.38 -65.76 -13.13
N GLU A 14 -49.19 -66.36 -13.05
CA GLU A 14 -47.88 -65.73 -12.85
C GLU A 14 -47.42 -65.00 -14.13
N SER A 15 -48.34 -64.28 -14.79
CA SER A 15 -48.11 -63.59 -16.06
C SER A 15 -48.03 -62.07 -15.95
N GLN A 16 -47.99 -61.50 -14.73
CA GLN A 16 -47.67 -60.08 -14.51
C GLN A 16 -46.19 -59.85 -14.16
N LEU A 17 -45.33 -60.66 -14.80
CA LEU A 17 -43.89 -60.57 -14.68
C LEU A 17 -43.42 -59.44 -15.60
N LEU A 18 -43.11 -58.30 -14.97
CA LEU A 18 -42.21 -57.25 -15.45
C LEU A 18 -42.50 -56.75 -16.88
N GLN A 19 -43.34 -55.71 -16.99
CA GLN A 19 -43.06 -54.67 -17.98
C GLN A 19 -41.80 -53.96 -17.51
N ASP A 20 -40.65 -54.61 -17.73
CA ASP A 20 -39.38 -53.92 -17.82
C ASP A 20 -39.55 -52.99 -19.01
N ASP A 21 -39.91 -51.73 -18.74
CA ASP A 21 -39.77 -50.62 -19.67
C ASP A 21 -38.26 -50.51 -19.97
N GLU A 22 -37.79 -51.39 -20.85
CA GLU A 22 -36.49 -51.35 -21.50
C GLU A 22 -36.49 -50.08 -22.34
N SER A 23 -36.22 -48.98 -21.66
CA SER A 23 -36.04 -47.67 -22.25
C SER A 23 -34.72 -47.74 -23.00
N ASP A 24 -34.80 -48.19 -24.24
CA ASP A 24 -33.71 -48.20 -25.19
C ASP A 24 -33.08 -46.81 -25.22
N LEU A 25 -31.91 -46.71 -24.58
CA LEU A 25 -31.10 -45.50 -24.54
C LEU A 25 -30.82 -45.09 -25.97
N THR A 26 -31.52 -44.06 -26.44
CA THR A 26 -31.37 -43.62 -27.82
C THR A 26 -29.99 -43.00 -27.99
N THR A 27 -29.49 -42.97 -29.22
CA THR A 27 -28.24 -42.28 -29.54
C THR A 27 -28.30 -40.79 -29.17
N ALA A 28 -29.49 -40.19 -29.21
CA ALA A 28 -29.72 -38.81 -28.78
C ALA A 28 -29.48 -38.64 -27.26
N ASP A 29 -29.91 -39.60 -26.44
CA ASP A 29 -29.70 -39.57 -24.99
C ASP A 29 -28.21 -39.69 -24.65
N ALA A 30 -27.49 -40.60 -25.33
CA ALA A 30 -26.04 -40.74 -25.15
C ALA A 30 -25.27 -39.45 -25.49
N VAL A 31 -25.63 -38.78 -26.59
CA VAL A 31 -25.03 -37.48 -26.98
C VAL A 31 -25.38 -36.38 -25.97
N SER A 32 -26.62 -36.36 -25.46
CA SER A 32 -27.05 -35.41 -24.44
C SER A 32 -26.26 -35.58 -23.14
N LEU A 33 -26.08 -36.82 -22.67
CA LEU A 33 -25.27 -37.14 -21.50
C LEU A 33 -23.80 -36.73 -21.67
N PHE A 34 -23.22 -37.01 -22.84
CA PHE A 34 -21.85 -36.61 -23.16
C PHE A 34 -21.69 -35.08 -23.13
N ASN A 35 -22.59 -34.34 -23.80
CA ASN A 35 -22.56 -32.87 -23.80
C ASN A 35 -22.78 -32.28 -22.41
N SER A 36 -23.67 -32.88 -21.60
CA SER A 36 -23.87 -32.49 -20.20
C SER A 36 -22.60 -32.71 -19.37
N SER A 37 -21.94 -33.85 -19.55
CA SER A 37 -20.67 -34.17 -18.88
C SER A 37 -19.55 -33.21 -19.27
N LEU A 38 -19.39 -32.93 -20.58
CA LEU A 38 -18.43 -31.94 -21.07
C LEU A 38 -18.69 -30.54 -20.50
N ASN A 39 -19.94 -30.09 -20.51
CA ASN A 39 -20.29 -28.79 -19.96
C ASN A 39 -19.99 -28.71 -18.46
N LYS A 40 -20.27 -29.78 -17.69
CA LYS A 40 -19.92 -29.84 -16.26
C LYS A 40 -18.41 -29.74 -16.05
N ALA A 41 -17.61 -30.49 -16.81
CA ALA A 41 -16.14 -30.43 -16.72
C ALA A 41 -15.60 -29.03 -17.07
N LEU A 42 -16.14 -28.43 -18.14
CA LEU A 42 -15.75 -27.10 -18.60
C LEU A 42 -16.11 -26.01 -17.57
N GLN A 43 -17.29 -26.11 -16.94
CA GLN A 43 -17.68 -25.17 -15.88
C GLN A 43 -16.81 -25.31 -14.62
N ARG A 44 -16.43 -26.53 -14.24
CA ARG A 44 -15.49 -26.77 -13.14
C ARG A 44 -14.15 -26.09 -13.41
N GLN A 45 -13.55 -26.34 -14.57
CA GLN A 45 -12.28 -25.72 -14.95
C GLN A 45 -12.37 -24.19 -15.02
N LYS A 46 -13.45 -23.65 -15.59
CA LYS A 46 -13.68 -22.19 -15.59
C LYS A 46 -13.71 -21.62 -14.18
N SER A 47 -14.46 -22.25 -13.28
CA SER A 47 -14.59 -21.77 -11.90
C SER A 47 -13.27 -21.83 -11.14
N GLU A 48 -12.47 -22.87 -11.37
CA GLU A 48 -11.16 -23.07 -10.77
C GLU A 48 -10.17 -22.00 -11.25
N ILE A 49 -10.03 -21.83 -12.57
CA ILE A 49 -9.17 -20.80 -13.18
C ILE A 49 -9.56 -19.40 -12.69
N LEU A 50 -10.86 -19.09 -12.65
CA LEU A 50 -11.33 -17.80 -12.16
C LEU A 50 -11.03 -17.60 -10.67
N SER A 51 -11.10 -18.67 -9.86
CA SER A 51 -10.76 -18.61 -8.44
C SER A 51 -9.28 -18.34 -8.22
N GLU A 52 -8.40 -18.98 -8.99
CA GLU A 52 -6.95 -18.77 -8.95
C GLU A 52 -6.58 -17.38 -9.45
N PHE A 53 -7.22 -16.91 -10.52
CA PHE A 53 -7.02 -15.56 -11.02
C PHE A 53 -7.41 -14.49 -9.98
N LYS A 54 -8.52 -14.70 -9.25
CA LYS A 54 -8.91 -13.79 -8.17
C LYS A 54 -7.91 -13.80 -7.01
N LYS A 55 -7.40 -14.97 -6.64
CA LYS A 55 -6.37 -15.12 -5.59
C LYS A 55 -5.09 -14.38 -6.00
N THR A 56 -4.56 -14.66 -7.18
CA THR A 56 -3.35 -14.00 -7.70
C THR A 56 -3.53 -12.49 -7.83
N GLN A 57 -4.69 -12.03 -8.32
CA GLN A 57 -5.02 -10.61 -8.38
C GLN A 57 -5.04 -9.95 -6.99
N SER A 58 -5.54 -10.64 -5.97
CA SER A 58 -5.52 -10.11 -4.59
C SER A 58 -4.10 -9.98 -4.05
N ILE A 59 -3.23 -10.97 -4.30
CA ILE A 59 -1.82 -10.94 -3.90
C ILE A 59 -1.11 -9.76 -4.55
N VAL A 60 -1.24 -9.61 -5.88
CA VAL A 60 -0.61 -8.50 -6.62
C VAL A 60 -1.06 -7.14 -6.11
N LYS A 61 -2.34 -6.98 -5.76
CA LYS A 61 -2.85 -5.73 -5.17
C LYS A 61 -2.18 -5.44 -3.82
N THR A 62 -2.12 -6.43 -2.94
CA THR A 62 -1.46 -6.26 -1.64
C THR A 62 0.02 -5.94 -1.78
N GLU A 63 0.72 -6.59 -2.71
CA GLU A 63 2.13 -6.33 -2.96
C GLU A 63 2.36 -4.91 -3.50
N LEU A 64 1.52 -4.47 -4.43
CA LEU A 64 1.56 -3.11 -4.97
C LEU A 64 1.36 -2.06 -3.87
N ASP A 65 0.42 -2.29 -2.94
CA ASP A 65 0.19 -1.39 -1.81
C ASP A 65 1.42 -1.34 -0.87
N THR A 66 2.04 -2.48 -0.57
CA THR A 66 3.27 -2.51 0.24
C THR A 66 4.44 -1.81 -0.45
N LEU A 67 4.59 -1.95 -1.77
CA LEU A 67 5.61 -1.27 -2.55
C LEU A 67 5.39 0.25 -2.56
N ASN A 68 4.14 0.68 -2.70
CA ASN A 68 3.79 2.09 -2.63
C ASN A 68 4.11 2.69 -1.25
N GLN A 69 3.80 1.98 -0.17
CA GLN A 69 4.18 2.37 1.19
C GLN A 69 5.70 2.48 1.36
N ARG A 70 6.46 1.51 0.87
CA ARG A 70 7.94 1.54 0.90
C ARG A 70 8.50 2.73 0.12
N ASN A 71 8.05 2.94 -1.11
CA ASN A 71 8.48 4.06 -1.95
C ASN A 71 8.17 5.41 -1.30
N LYS A 72 7.05 5.51 -0.59
CA LYS A 72 6.68 6.71 0.16
C LYS A 72 7.62 6.96 1.33
N ILE A 73 7.94 5.94 2.12
CA ILE A 73 8.91 6.03 3.21
C ILE A 73 10.28 6.48 2.69
N LEU A 74 10.75 5.89 1.59
CA LEU A 74 12.01 6.29 0.95
C LEU A 74 12.01 7.77 0.53
N LYS A 75 10.92 8.24 -0.10
CA LYS A 75 10.78 9.67 -0.46
C LYS A 75 10.82 10.59 0.75
N ILE A 76 10.26 10.18 1.89
CA ILE A 76 10.32 10.95 3.15
C ILE A 76 11.76 10.95 3.67
N ALA A 77 12.42 9.79 3.70
CA ALA A 77 13.81 9.65 4.12
C ALA A 77 14.74 10.54 3.30
N ASP A 78 14.61 10.51 1.97
CA ASP A 78 15.46 11.29 1.06
C ASP A 78 15.29 12.80 1.25
N ARG A 79 14.08 13.28 1.59
CA ARG A 79 13.79 14.71 1.74
C ARG A 79 14.03 15.25 3.15
N HIS A 80 13.72 14.47 4.18
CA HIS A 80 13.65 14.95 5.57
C HIS A 80 14.56 14.16 6.54
N GLY A 81 15.08 13.00 6.10
CA GLY A 81 15.93 12.10 6.87
C GLY A 81 15.15 11.03 7.64
N TRP A 82 15.87 10.04 8.16
CA TRP A 82 15.30 8.90 8.89
C TRP A 82 14.61 9.27 10.20
N ASP A 83 15.03 10.35 10.88
CA ASP A 83 14.34 10.83 12.10
C ASP A 83 12.87 11.17 11.84
N THR A 84 12.57 11.77 10.68
CA THR A 84 11.20 12.09 10.28
C THR A 84 10.40 10.83 9.92
N VAL A 85 11.06 9.81 9.35
CA VAL A 85 10.43 8.51 9.07
C VAL A 85 9.97 7.84 10.37
N HIS A 86 10.80 7.85 11.42
CA HIS A 86 10.42 7.27 12.71
C HIS A 86 9.18 7.96 13.29
N GLU A 87 9.19 9.30 13.38
CA GLU A 87 8.01 10.07 13.83
C GLU A 87 6.77 9.83 12.97
N TYR A 88 6.97 9.59 11.67
CA TYR A 88 5.89 9.33 10.73
C TYR A 88 5.32 7.91 10.90
N LEU A 89 6.13 6.91 11.25
CA LEU A 89 5.65 5.54 11.49
C LEU A 89 5.00 5.37 12.87
N ASP A 90 5.39 6.19 13.84
CA ASP A 90 4.88 6.15 15.22
C ASP A 90 3.40 6.58 15.36
N ASP A 91 2.80 7.16 14.32
CA ASP A 91 1.39 7.58 14.32
C ASP A 91 0.51 6.55 13.57
N PRO A 92 -0.19 5.64 14.27
CA PRO A 92 -0.89 4.52 13.64
C PRO A 92 -2.18 4.89 12.89
N LEU A 93 -2.61 6.16 12.91
CA LEU A 93 -3.84 6.64 12.27
C LEU A 93 -3.50 7.74 11.25
N ALA A 94 -3.35 7.37 9.99
CA ALA A 94 -3.53 8.36 8.92
C ALA A 94 -4.13 7.71 7.69
N ASP A 95 -5.39 8.03 7.46
CA ASP A 95 -6.02 7.86 6.17
C ASP A 95 -5.30 8.71 5.12
N SER A 96 -5.40 8.33 3.85
CA SER A 96 -4.68 8.97 2.74
C SER A 96 -4.91 10.49 2.63
N VAL A 97 -6.00 11.00 3.20
CA VAL A 97 -6.37 12.43 3.19
C VAL A 97 -5.56 13.24 4.21
N GLU A 98 -5.18 12.64 5.33
CA GLU A 98 -4.47 13.33 6.42
C GLU A 98 -2.95 13.20 6.33
N ASP A 99 -2.48 12.47 5.32
CA ASP A 99 -1.07 12.14 5.16
C ASP A 99 -0.13 13.35 5.11
N ALA A 100 -0.56 14.41 4.45
CA ALA A 100 0.21 15.66 4.38
C ALA A 100 0.32 16.35 5.75
N SER A 101 -0.75 16.30 6.55
CA SER A 101 -0.76 16.85 7.92
C SER A 101 0.14 16.04 8.84
N LYS A 102 0.05 14.71 8.75
CA LYS A 102 0.91 13.78 9.48
C LYS A 102 2.39 14.00 9.15
N LEU A 103 2.74 14.12 7.86
CA LEU A 103 4.12 14.39 7.46
C LEU A 103 4.62 15.72 8.04
N ARG A 104 3.81 16.79 7.99
CA ARG A 104 4.18 18.08 8.61
C ARG A 104 4.45 17.91 10.10
N THR A 105 3.55 17.23 10.82
CA THR A 105 3.69 16.98 12.26
C THR A 105 4.95 16.18 12.58
N ALA A 106 5.22 15.11 11.82
CA ALA A 106 6.43 14.31 11.96
C ALA A 106 7.70 15.14 11.73
N VAL A 107 7.72 16.00 10.70
CA VAL A 107 8.83 16.92 10.44
C VAL A 107 9.03 17.89 11.61
N PHE A 108 7.97 18.47 12.15
CA PHE A 108 8.05 19.37 13.31
C PHE A 108 8.61 18.65 14.55
N ARG A 109 8.12 17.45 14.85
CA ARG A 109 8.59 16.65 16.00
C ARG A 109 10.06 16.26 15.84
N ALA A 110 10.46 15.75 14.67
CA ALA A 110 11.84 15.40 14.37
C ALA A 110 12.79 16.60 14.51
N ASN A 111 12.42 17.76 13.96
CA ASN A 111 13.21 18.98 14.09
C ASN A 111 13.32 19.48 15.54
N ARG A 112 12.25 19.32 16.34
CA ARG A 112 12.28 19.63 17.77
C ARG A 112 13.24 18.72 18.53
N LYS A 113 13.25 17.41 18.23
CA LYS A 113 14.21 16.46 18.84
C LYS A 113 15.67 16.80 18.46
N ARG A 114 15.94 17.12 17.19
CA ARG A 114 17.28 17.54 16.71
C ARG A 114 17.78 18.82 17.39
N THR A 115 16.90 19.75 17.70
CA THR A 115 17.26 21.01 18.37
C THR A 115 17.35 20.88 19.90
N ALA A 116 16.52 20.03 20.50
CA ALA A 116 16.52 19.77 21.95
C ALA A 116 17.74 18.96 22.43
N ASN A 117 18.20 17.98 21.65
CA ASN A 117 19.34 17.12 22.01
C ASN A 117 20.72 17.75 21.75
N LYS A 118 20.82 19.09 21.77
CA LYS A 118 22.11 19.79 21.73
C LYS A 118 22.51 20.20 23.15
N PRO A 119 23.18 19.33 23.93
CA PRO A 119 23.50 19.58 25.34
C PRO A 119 24.37 20.83 25.60
N TYR A 120 24.95 21.43 24.56
CA TYR A 120 25.85 22.59 24.69
C TYR A 120 25.49 23.77 23.79
N SER A 121 24.35 23.77 23.07
CA SER A 121 23.85 24.98 22.40
C SER A 121 23.11 25.93 23.35
N ARG A 122 23.60 26.02 24.59
CA ARG A 122 23.25 27.06 25.57
C ARG A 122 24.28 28.20 25.57
N GLY A 123 24.89 28.47 24.42
CA GLY A 123 25.83 29.57 24.23
C GLY A 123 25.80 30.05 22.80
N GLY A 124 25.01 31.09 22.51
CA GLY A 124 24.97 31.68 21.17
C GLY A 124 23.72 32.50 20.81
N GLY A 125 23.38 33.50 21.62
CA GLY A 125 22.89 34.78 21.08
C GLY A 125 21.52 34.82 20.39
N ARG A 126 20.44 34.61 21.13
CA ARG A 126 19.15 35.32 20.87
C ARG A 126 18.47 35.87 22.12
N GLY A 127 19.15 35.87 23.26
CA GLY A 127 19.16 37.05 24.11
C GLY A 127 20.24 37.94 23.55
N GLY A 128 19.89 38.80 22.58
CA GLY A 128 20.82 39.83 22.15
C GLY A 128 21.28 40.55 23.41
N PHE A 129 22.58 40.54 23.68
CA PHE A 129 23.16 41.52 24.59
C PHE A 129 22.81 42.87 23.97
N ASN A 130 21.67 43.43 24.39
CA ASN A 130 21.33 44.79 24.08
C ASN A 130 22.39 45.59 24.84
N ALA A 131 23.44 46.03 24.14
CA ALA A 131 24.35 47.03 24.69
C ALA A 131 23.53 48.23 25.22
N ARG A 132 22.36 48.46 24.61
CA ARG A 132 21.35 49.42 25.04
C ARG A 132 20.73 49.16 26.43
N GLU A 133 20.70 47.93 26.92
CA GLU A 133 20.24 47.57 28.27
C GLU A 133 21.39 47.52 29.28
N PHE A 134 22.58 47.08 28.86
CA PHE A 134 23.78 47.09 29.70
C PHE A 134 24.25 48.50 30.06
N PHE A 135 24.23 49.44 29.11
CA PHE A 135 24.54 50.86 29.38
C PHE A 135 23.35 51.65 29.96
N ARG A 136 22.15 51.07 30.04
CA ARG A 136 20.95 51.75 30.57
C ARG A 136 21.04 52.03 32.07
N GLY A 137 21.87 51.28 32.80
CA GLY A 137 22.17 51.53 34.21
C GLY A 137 23.17 52.66 34.46
N PHE A 138 23.93 53.08 33.44
CA PHE A 138 24.98 54.11 33.55
C PHE A 138 24.58 55.49 33.05
N SER A 139 23.46 55.61 32.31
CA SER A 139 22.98 56.89 31.79
C SER A 139 21.62 57.27 32.39
N LYS A 140 21.60 57.53 33.70
CA LYS A 140 20.65 58.50 34.26
C LYS A 140 21.27 59.88 34.03
N GLU A 141 21.02 60.49 32.88
CA GLU A 141 20.82 61.93 32.71
C GLU A 141 20.76 62.31 31.22
N SER A 142 19.76 63.13 30.90
CA SER A 142 19.57 63.95 29.69
C SER A 142 19.19 63.28 28.36
N GLY A 143 17.93 63.50 27.95
CA GLY A 143 17.57 63.60 26.53
C GLY A 143 16.18 63.06 26.16
N PRO A 144 15.23 63.90 25.72
CA PRO A 144 13.90 63.44 25.33
C PRO A 144 13.91 62.73 23.97
N ARG A 145 13.05 61.72 23.97
CA ARG A 145 12.51 60.89 22.88
C ARG A 145 12.09 61.74 21.69
N ASN A 146 12.61 61.42 20.50
CA ASN A 146 12.09 61.92 19.24
C ASN A 146 11.77 60.70 18.35
N ASP A 147 10.48 60.39 18.27
CA ASP A 147 9.91 59.45 17.32
C ASP A 147 9.83 60.17 15.97
N ASN A 148 10.53 59.66 14.94
CA ASN A 148 10.26 60.09 13.57
C ASN A 148 10.41 58.96 12.57
N TYR A 149 9.43 58.97 11.68
CA TYR A 149 8.99 57.96 10.74
C TYR A 149 9.98 57.62 9.60
N SER A 150 9.73 56.44 9.01
CA SER A 150 9.89 56.10 7.59
C SER A 150 11.28 56.19 6.95
N GLN A 151 11.90 55.03 6.70
CA GLN A 151 12.56 54.79 5.41
C GLN A 151 12.32 53.35 4.90
N GLN A 152 11.53 53.33 3.84
CA GLN A 152 11.29 52.25 2.90
C GLN A 152 12.63 51.85 2.24
N LYS A 153 13.25 50.76 2.70
CA LYS A 153 14.44 50.19 2.02
C LYS A 153 13.99 49.39 0.81
N GLN A 154 14.09 50.03 -0.35
CA GLN A 154 14.07 49.37 -1.65
C GLN A 154 15.23 48.36 -1.72
N LEU A 155 14.94 47.14 -2.20
CA LEU A 155 15.92 46.09 -2.43
C LEU A 155 16.77 46.45 -3.66
N PRO A 156 18.11 46.39 -3.61
CA PRO A 156 18.94 46.60 -4.78
C PRO A 156 18.84 45.42 -5.75
N ALA A 157 18.40 45.71 -6.97
CA ALA A 157 18.42 44.84 -8.13
C ALA A 157 19.86 44.69 -8.66
N ALA A 158 20.73 43.97 -7.95
CA ALA A 158 22.09 43.71 -8.41
C ALA A 158 22.77 42.52 -7.71
N VAL A 159 22.27 41.30 -7.93
CA VAL A 159 23.14 40.11 -7.93
C VAL A 159 22.73 39.22 -9.12
N GLN A 160 23.05 39.73 -10.30
CA GLN A 160 23.15 38.92 -11.52
C GLN A 160 24.56 38.30 -11.58
N ARG A 161 24.60 37.00 -11.96
CA ARG A 161 25.68 36.28 -12.66
C ARG A 161 26.93 35.85 -11.87
N ARG A 162 26.96 34.56 -11.54
CA ARG A 162 28.13 33.62 -11.49
C ARG A 162 27.59 32.33 -10.85
N THR A 163 27.62 31.13 -11.41
CA THR A 163 28.50 30.50 -12.41
C THR A 163 27.76 29.27 -12.93
N VAL A 164 27.51 29.21 -14.24
CA VAL A 164 27.48 27.95 -14.96
C VAL A 164 28.94 27.52 -15.11
N LEU A 165 29.31 26.31 -14.68
CA LEU A 165 30.29 25.42 -15.32
C LEU A 165 30.52 24.15 -14.48
N LEU A 166 30.42 23.01 -15.17
CA LEU A 166 31.14 21.74 -14.97
C LEU A 166 30.85 20.92 -13.70
N LEU A 167 30.06 19.85 -13.88
CA LEU A 167 30.55 18.49 -13.62
C LEU A 167 29.76 17.48 -14.47
N GLN A 168 30.25 17.25 -15.69
CA GLN A 168 30.12 15.94 -16.33
C GLN A 168 31.10 14.98 -15.64
N LYS A 169 30.87 13.65 -15.77
CA LYS A 169 31.71 12.51 -15.30
C LYS A 169 31.36 12.12 -13.85
N THR A 170 30.65 11.01 -13.58
CA THR A 170 30.99 9.64 -13.94
C THR A 170 29.76 8.77 -14.27
N ARG A 171 29.68 8.29 -15.52
CA ARG A 171 29.01 7.03 -15.83
C ARG A 171 29.92 5.90 -15.33
N THR A 172 29.58 5.29 -14.20
CA THR A 172 30.10 3.96 -13.86
C THR A 172 29.09 2.93 -14.34
N HIS A 173 29.53 2.20 -15.37
CA HIS A 173 29.08 0.87 -15.75
C HIS A 173 28.57 0.05 -14.55
N CYS A 174 27.29 -0.30 -14.54
CA CYS A 174 26.83 -1.49 -13.83
C CYS A 174 26.78 -2.63 -14.85
N PRO A 175 27.68 -3.63 -14.77
CA PRO A 175 27.56 -4.81 -15.60
C PRO A 175 26.34 -5.62 -15.14
N PHE A 176 25.36 -5.67 -16.04
CA PHE A 176 24.57 -6.83 -16.40
C PHE A 176 25.15 -8.15 -15.82
N LEU A 177 24.60 -8.61 -14.69
CA LEU A 177 24.78 -9.99 -14.26
C LEU A 177 23.59 -10.79 -14.78
N SER A 178 23.85 -11.45 -15.90
CA SER A 178 23.15 -12.65 -16.33
C SER A 178 23.33 -13.74 -15.28
N LEU A 179 22.25 -14.16 -14.63
CA LEU A 179 22.19 -15.49 -14.03
C LEU A 179 21.21 -16.32 -14.85
N GLN A 180 21.81 -17.22 -15.62
CA GLN A 180 21.20 -18.39 -16.25
C GLN A 180 20.49 -19.21 -15.15
N SER A 181 19.22 -19.59 -15.33
CA SER A 181 18.80 -20.79 -16.07
C SER A 181 19.58 -22.04 -15.65
N THR A 182 19.04 -22.77 -14.67
CA THR A 182 18.90 -24.25 -14.67
C THR A 182 18.26 -24.67 -13.35
N TYR A 183 17.04 -25.19 -13.37
CA TYR A 183 16.62 -26.30 -12.50
C TYR A 183 15.37 -26.94 -13.11
N LEU A 184 15.61 -27.95 -13.93
CA LEU A 184 14.67 -28.98 -14.36
C LEU A 184 15.42 -30.30 -14.13
N GLN A 185 15.04 -31.00 -13.06
CA GLN A 185 15.08 -32.46 -12.95
C GLN A 185 14.22 -32.85 -11.75
#